data_AF-A0A367ZWB0-F1
#
_entry.id   AF-A0A367ZWB0-F1
#
_cell.length_a   1.000
_cell.length_b   1.000
_cell.length_c   1.000
_cell.angle_alpha   90.00
_cell.angle_beta   90.00
_cell.angle_gamma   90.00
#
_symmetry.space_group_name_H-M   'P 1'
#
loop_
_entity.id
_entity.type
_entity.pdbx_description
1 polymer ?
#
loop_
_entity_poly.entity_id
_entity_poly.type
_entity_poly.pdbx_seq_one_letter_code
_entity_poly.pdbx_strand_id
1 'polypeptide(L)'
;MKITLREIGDAAFAILMGYLHRGGTDPGAEVTLSSSDLQETIFLRLIDTTLLLMKIFPHKNFLEQSVYRIEVFRTRPGDLRGNRIAFVEIPKGDDVREEVRLFIEGVLSQCDL
;
A
#
# COMPACT_ATOMS: atom_id res chain seq x y z
N MET A 1 -6.50 9.89 -18.65
CA MET A 1 -6.03 8.53 -19.01
C MET A 1 -6.36 7.63 -17.82
N LYS A 2 -7.25 6.63 -17.98
CA LYS A 2 -7.67 5.77 -16.87
C LYS A 2 -6.47 5.00 -16.33
N ILE A 3 -6.12 5.24 -15.07
CA ILE A 3 -5.04 4.53 -14.39
C ILE A 3 -5.37 3.03 -14.26
N THR A 4 -4.38 2.18 -14.50
CA THR A 4 -4.47 0.72 -14.39
C THR A 4 -4.12 0.25 -12.98
N LEU A 5 -4.43 -1.02 -12.68
CA LEU A 5 -4.08 -1.64 -11.40
C LEU A 5 -2.57 -1.61 -11.17
N ARG A 6 -1.80 -1.99 -12.20
CA ARG A 6 -0.34 -1.99 -12.18
C ARG A 6 0.22 -0.60 -11.94
N GLU A 7 -0.30 0.42 -12.62
CA GLU A 7 0.17 1.80 -12.44
C GLU A 7 -0.07 2.33 -11.02
N ILE A 8 -1.16 1.93 -10.36
CA ILE A 8 -1.36 2.24 -8.93
C ILE A 8 -0.39 1.46 -8.06
N GLY A 9 -0.16 0.18 -8.34
CA GLY A 9 0.82 -0.64 -7.62
C GLY A 9 2.23 -0.05 -7.68
N ASP A 10 2.68 0.31 -8.88
CA ASP A 10 3.96 0.94 -9.12
C ASP A 10 4.07 2.31 -8.43
N ALA A 11 2.99 3.12 -8.46
CA ALA A 11 2.95 4.40 -7.77
C ALA A 11 3.05 4.23 -6.24
N ALA A 12 2.27 3.30 -5.68
CA ALA A 12 2.30 3.00 -4.25
C ALA A 12 3.68 2.51 -3.79
N PHE A 13 4.30 1.62 -4.57
CA PHE A 13 5.67 1.15 -4.31
C PHE A 13 6.67 2.30 -4.35
N ALA A 14 6.64 3.15 -5.38
CA ALA A 14 7.55 4.27 -5.53
C ALA A 14 7.41 5.30 -4.38
N ILE A 15 6.17 5.60 -3.97
CA ILE A 15 5.88 6.48 -2.82
C ILE A 15 6.46 5.89 -1.54
N LEU A 16 6.23 4.60 -1.29
CA LEU A 16 6.70 3.90 -0.10
C LEU A 16 8.24 3.90 -0.04
N MET A 17 8.91 3.54 -1.14
CA MET A 17 10.38 3.62 -1.24
C MET A 17 10.88 5.06 -1.04
N GLY A 18 10.21 6.04 -1.65
CA GLY A 18 10.56 7.45 -1.50
C GLY A 18 10.39 7.97 -0.06
N TYR A 19 9.40 7.48 0.68
CA TYR A 19 9.24 7.80 2.10
C TYR A 19 10.39 7.20 2.93
N LEU A 20 10.69 5.92 2.76
CA LEU A 20 11.75 5.23 3.51
C LEU A 20 13.14 5.84 3.27
N HIS A 21 13.46 6.22 2.02
CA HIS A 21 14.77 6.80 1.72
C HIS A 21 14.94 8.27 2.15
N ARG A 22 13.86 9.05 2.28
CA ARG A 22 13.93 10.49 2.64
C ARG A 22 14.42 10.73 4.08
N GLY A 23 14.42 9.71 4.94
CA GLY A 23 14.87 9.80 6.33
C GLY A 23 16.39 9.70 6.55
N GLY A 24 17.19 9.28 5.56
CA GLY A 24 18.62 8.97 5.76
C GLY A 24 18.91 7.78 6.69
N THR A 25 17.89 7.27 7.37
CA THR A 25 17.79 5.94 7.94
C THR A 25 17.54 4.97 6.80
N ASP A 26 18.58 4.27 6.34
CA ASP A 26 18.37 2.99 5.67
C ASP A 26 17.87 2.02 6.75
N PRO A 27 16.56 1.73 6.84
CA PRO A 27 16.05 0.94 7.93
C PRO A 27 16.33 -0.56 7.70
N GLY A 28 17.08 -0.96 6.66
CA GLY A 28 17.18 -2.37 6.29
C GLY A 28 15.81 -3.01 6.02
N ALA A 29 14.81 -2.17 5.67
CA ALA A 29 13.45 -2.61 5.40
C ALA A 29 13.39 -3.27 4.03
N GLU A 30 12.88 -4.50 3.97
CA GLU A 30 12.73 -5.24 2.72
C GLU A 30 11.35 -4.92 2.12
N VAL A 31 11.34 -4.38 0.90
CA VAL A 31 10.12 -4.09 0.16
C VAL A 31 10.00 -4.98 -1.06
N THR A 32 8.94 -5.77 -1.13
CA THR A 32 8.69 -6.68 -2.25
C THR A 32 7.32 -6.40 -2.85
N LEU A 33 7.29 -6.17 -4.17
CA LEU A 33 6.05 -6.08 -4.95
C LEU A 33 5.78 -7.44 -5.62
N SER A 34 4.54 -7.91 -5.49
CA SER A 34 4.03 -9.10 -6.17
C SER A 34 2.76 -8.73 -6.93
N SER A 35 2.81 -8.92 -8.25
CA SER A 35 1.77 -8.49 -9.18
C SER A 35 0.97 -9.67 -9.72
N SER A 36 -0.34 -9.45 -9.90
CA SER A 36 -1.25 -10.38 -10.57
C SER A 36 -2.35 -9.61 -11.29
N ASP A 37 -3.08 -10.27 -12.19
CA ASP A 37 -4.17 -9.64 -12.96
C ASP A 37 -5.29 -9.05 -12.08
N LEU A 38 -5.42 -9.53 -10.84
CA LEU A 38 -6.51 -9.16 -9.93
C LEU A 38 -6.04 -8.32 -8.73
N GLN A 39 -4.75 -8.36 -8.40
CA GLN A 39 -4.24 -7.75 -7.18
C GLN A 39 -2.75 -7.42 -7.29
N GLU A 40 -2.37 -6.23 -6.81
CA GLU A 40 -0.99 -5.89 -6.47
C GLU A 40 -0.80 -6.05 -4.97
N THR A 41 0.32 -6.63 -4.58
CA THR A 41 0.65 -6.90 -3.17
C THR A 41 2.02 -6.35 -2.85
N ILE A 42 2.11 -5.44 -1.89
CA ILE A 42 3.38 -4.90 -1.40
C ILE A 42 3.62 -5.43 0.01
N PHE A 43 4.78 -6.02 0.21
CA PHE A 43 5.29 -6.45 1.50
C PHE A 43 6.34 -5.45 1.95
N LEU A 44 6.21 -4.93 3.17
CA LEU A 44 7.20 -4.10 3.83
C LEU A 44 7.59 -4.78 5.14
N ARG A 45 8.78 -5.37 5.18
CA ARG A 45 9.35 -5.96 6.40
C ARG A 45 10.19 -4.92 7.12
N LEU A 46 9.89 -4.70 8.39
CA LEU A 46 10.60 -3.79 9.27
C LEU A 46 11.72 -4.52 10.04
N ILE A 47 12.64 -3.77 10.64
CA ILE A 47 13.77 -4.31 11.43
C ILE A 47 13.29 -5.19 12.57
N ASP A 48 12.21 -4.79 13.24
CA ASP A 48 11.61 -5.50 14.36
C ASP A 48 10.86 -6.78 13.93
N THR A 49 10.95 -7.16 12.66
CA THR A 49 10.27 -8.29 11.99
C THR A 49 8.76 -8.11 11.81
N THR A 50 8.20 -6.95 12.20
CA THR A 50 6.84 -6.56 11.82
C THR A 50 6.75 -6.54 10.31
N LEU A 51 5.64 -7.05 9.77
CA LEU A 51 5.37 -7.05 8.34
C LEU A 51 4.11 -6.22 8.08
N LEU A 52 4.25 -5.21 7.21
CA LEU A 52 3.15 -4.48 6.64
C LEU A 52 2.83 -5.10 5.28
N LEU A 53 1.60 -5.54 5.13
CA LEU A 53 1.07 -6.14 3.91
C LEU A 53 0.05 -5.17 3.31
N MET A 54 0.38 -4.59 2.17
CA MET A 54 -0.54 -3.76 1.40
C MET A 54 -1.10 -4.54 0.23
N LYS A 55 -2.43 -4.53 0.07
CA LYS A 55 -3.13 -5.16 -1.06
C LYS A 55 -3.88 -4.09 -1.82
N ILE A 56 -3.76 -4.10 -3.13
CA ILE A 56 -4.43 -3.16 -4.04
C ILE A 56 -5.21 -4.00 -5.03
N PHE A 57 -6.51 -3.79 -5.15
CA PHE A 57 -7.35 -4.58 -6.05
C PHE A 57 -8.55 -3.78 -6.57
N PRO A 58 -9.10 -4.13 -7.75
CA PRO A 58 -10.36 -3.56 -8.24
C PRO A 58 -11.52 -3.88 -7.28
N HIS A 59 -12.34 -2.90 -6.97
CA HIS A 59 -13.50 -3.05 -6.09
C HIS A 59 -14.70 -2.23 -6.58
N LYS A 60 -15.88 -2.55 -6.06
CA LYS A 60 -17.07 -1.70 -6.16
C LYS A 60 -17.42 -1.18 -4.77
N ASN A 61 -17.45 0.13 -4.61
CA ASN A 61 -17.81 0.73 -3.33
C ASN A 61 -19.32 0.62 -3.06
N PHE A 62 -19.77 1.13 -1.92
CA PHE A 62 -21.18 1.14 -1.52
C PHE A 62 -22.11 1.85 -2.52
N LEU A 63 -21.58 2.78 -3.31
CA LEU A 63 -22.32 3.49 -4.37
C LEU A 63 -22.23 2.79 -5.73
N GLU A 64 -21.77 1.53 -5.77
CA GLU A 64 -21.55 0.73 -7.00
C GLU A 64 -20.52 1.34 -7.97
N GLN A 65 -19.73 2.31 -7.51
CA GLN A 65 -18.69 2.93 -8.32
C GLN A 65 -17.46 2.02 -8.38
N SER A 66 -16.86 1.93 -9.57
CA SER A 66 -15.60 1.22 -9.75
C SER A 66 -14.45 2.00 -9.15
N VAL A 67 -13.78 1.40 -8.18
CA VAL A 67 -12.66 1.97 -7.43
C VAL A 67 -11.47 0.99 -7.43
N TYR A 68 -10.31 1.48 -7.03
CA TYR A 68 -9.23 0.67 -6.52
C TYR A 68 -9.26 0.73 -5.00
N ARG A 69 -9.33 -0.43 -4.35
CA ARG A 69 -9.27 -0.52 -2.90
C ARG A 69 -7.86 -0.86 -2.50
N ILE A 70 -7.29 -0.05 -1.62
CA ILE A 70 -5.99 -0.28 -1.00
C ILE A 70 -6.24 -0.64 0.45
N GLU A 71 -5.79 -1.80 0.89
CA GLU A 71 -5.87 -2.24 2.29
C GLU A 71 -4.47 -2.47 2.84
N VAL A 72 -4.23 -2.05 4.08
CA VAL A 72 -2.98 -2.30 4.79
C VAL A 72 -3.25 -3.16 6.02
N PHE A 73 -2.50 -4.24 6.12
CA PHE A 73 -2.50 -5.18 7.24
C PHE A 73 -1.17 -5.09 7.97
N ARG A 74 -1.22 -5.12 9.30
CA ARG A 74 -0.05 -5.35 10.14
C ARG A 74 -0.08 -6.79 10.60
N THR A 75 0.96 -7.54 10.24
CA THR A 75 1.18 -8.92 10.66
C THR A 75 2.42 -9.00 11.54
N ARG A 76 2.42 -9.98 12.44
CA ARG A 76 3.60 -10.37 13.24
C ARG A 76 4.06 -11.76 12.76
N PRO A 77 5.33 -12.14 13.01
CA PRO A 77 5.77 -13.51 12.77
C PRO A 77 4.81 -14.53 13.41
N GLY A 78 4.28 -15.45 12.61
CA GLY A 78 3.31 -16.47 13.05
C GLY A 78 1.83 -16.07 12.99
N ASP A 79 1.50 -14.80 12.73
CA ASP A 79 0.13 -14.34 12.47
C ASP A 79 -0.15 -14.28 10.96
N LEU A 80 -0.80 -15.33 10.46
CA LEU A 80 -1.16 -15.47 9.05
C LEU A 80 -2.40 -14.67 8.64
N ARG A 81 -3.19 -14.17 9.60
CA ARG A 81 -4.37 -13.35 9.29
C ARG A 81 -4.01 -11.89 9.17
N GLY A 82 -3.23 -11.39 10.13
CA GLY A 82 -2.95 -9.96 10.26
C GLY A 82 -4.18 -9.14 10.63
N ASN A 83 -3.94 -7.97 11.22
CA ASN A 83 -5.01 -7.01 11.48
C ASN A 83 -5.00 -5.94 10.39
N ARG A 84 -6.15 -5.71 9.74
CA ARG A 84 -6.30 -4.56 8.84
C ARG A 84 -6.26 -3.30 9.68
N ILE A 85 -5.25 -2.46 9.45
CA ILE A 85 -5.04 -1.21 10.19
C ILE A 85 -5.56 0.01 9.44
N ALA A 86 -5.66 -0.07 8.10
CA ALA A 86 -6.13 1.02 7.27
C ALA A 86 -6.69 0.51 5.94
N PHE A 87 -7.57 1.29 5.32
CA PHE A 87 -7.93 1.14 3.91
C PHE A 87 -8.34 2.48 3.30
N VAL A 88 -8.23 2.58 1.97
CA VAL A 88 -8.76 3.69 1.17
C VAL A 88 -9.37 3.16 -0.12
N GLU A 89 -10.37 3.87 -0.62
CA GLU A 89 -11.00 3.59 -1.91
C GLU A 89 -10.74 4.76 -2.84
N ILE A 90 -10.02 4.48 -3.92
CA ILE A 90 -9.54 5.46 -4.89
C ILE A 90 -10.42 5.33 -6.15
N PRO A 91 -11.14 6.38 -6.58
CA PRO A 91 -11.90 6.35 -7.84
C PRO A 91 -11.01 6.05 -9.04
N LYS A 92 -11.51 5.30 -10.03
CA LYS A 92 -10.78 5.08 -11.29
C LYS A 92 -10.81 6.35 -12.15
N GLY A 93 -9.98 7.33 -11.81
CA GLY A 93 -9.86 8.64 -12.46
C GLY A 93 -8.42 9.01 -12.81
N ASP A 94 -8.22 10.26 -13.27
CA ASP A 94 -6.97 10.70 -13.89
C ASP A 94 -5.93 11.25 -12.89
N ASP A 95 -6.32 11.60 -11.67
CA ASP A 95 -5.41 12.19 -10.66
C ASP A 95 -5.59 11.58 -9.27
N VAL A 96 -5.00 10.39 -9.09
CA VAL A 96 -5.12 9.60 -7.85
C VAL A 96 -3.81 9.48 -7.07
N ARG A 97 -2.71 10.00 -7.64
CA ARG A 97 -1.37 9.82 -7.06
C ARG A 97 -1.23 10.50 -5.72
N GLU A 98 -1.81 11.69 -5.58
CA GLU A 98 -1.74 12.46 -4.34
C GLU A 98 -2.54 11.80 -3.21
N GLU A 99 -3.72 11.25 -3.50
CA GLU A 99 -4.51 10.49 -2.52
C GLU A 99 -3.78 9.24 -2.04
N VAL A 100 -3.19 8.48 -2.98
CA VAL A 100 -2.35 7.32 -2.66
C VAL A 100 -1.15 7.75 -1.82
N ARG A 101 -0.52 8.87 -2.15
CA ARG A 101 0.62 9.42 -1.39
C ARG A 101 0.24 9.74 0.04
N LEU A 102 -0.79 10.56 0.24
CA LEU A 102 -1.26 10.95 1.56
C LEU A 102 -1.69 9.74 2.40
N PHE A 103 -2.34 8.76 1.79
CA PHE A 103 -2.73 7.52 2.47
C PHE A 103 -1.51 6.72 2.93
N ILE A 104 -0.54 6.47 2.04
CA ILE A 104 0.65 5.68 2.38
C ILE A 104 1.49 6.38 3.43
N GLU A 105 1.79 7.67 3.25
CA GLU A 105 2.55 8.45 4.22
C GLU A 105 1.83 8.51 5.58
N GLY A 106 0.50 8.66 5.57
CA GLY A 106 -0.32 8.61 6.77
C GLY A 106 -0.21 7.27 7.50
N VAL A 107 -0.33 6.15 6.79
CA VAL A 107 -0.15 4.81 7.38
C VAL A 107 1.24 4.63 7.96
N LEU A 108 2.28 4.99 7.21
CA LEU A 108 3.67 4.85 7.64
C LEU A 108 3.98 5.72 8.86
N SER A 109 3.40 6.92 8.97
CA SER A 109 3.55 7.80 10.15
C SER A 109 3.00 7.18 11.45
N GLN A 110 2.05 6.25 11.35
CA GLN A 110 1.45 5.56 12.50
C GLN A 110 2.17 4.25 12.85
N CYS A 111 3.20 3.86 12.09
CA CYS A 111 3.86 2.57 12.24
C CYS A 111 5.13 2.63 13.12
N ASP A 112 5.40 3.74 13.80
CA ASP A 112 6.62 3.97 14.60
C ASP A 112 7.90 3.62 13.81
N LEU A 113 7.94 4.04 12.54
CA LEU A 113 9.05 3.83 11.59
C LEU A 113 10.17 4.85 11.74
#